data_AF-A0A7S0ZPC3-F1
#
_entry.id   AF-A0A7S0ZPC3-F1
#
_cell.length_a   1.000
_cell.length_b   1.000
_cell.length_c   1.000
_cell.angle_alpha   90.00
_cell.angle_beta   90.00
_cell.angle_gamma   90.00
#
_symmetry.space_group_name_H-M   'P 1'
#
loop_
_entity.id
_entity.type
_entity.pdbx_description
1 polymer ?
#
loop_
_entity_poly.entity_id
_entity_poly.type
_entity_poly.pdbx_seq_one_letter_code
_entity_poly.pdbx_strand_id
1 'polypeptide(L)'
;MNIFFLSMCPKEAAKWHANIHVVKMIVETAQLLCNVHHRQREHCLPPYQSLDVPYRESAAGHRKLGSMVWVTESLGNYRWGVQLGLALCDEYNSGRGRAAGKTSAHKTQKVLEWLRDNEPRFECSRLTPVTAAHLAMPDQFKNAATSVEAYHEYYYSKRLTMPMCWPPGRTPSWWRALEIKHKASADGVDDVKVRLRSKTSPSQLDSGRLVKRARTQTWWLLKIATGRHDIDITEDAPLSSDVRHLHPHGA
;
A
#
# COMPACT_ATOMS: atom_id res chain seq x y z
N MET A 1 4.54 -2.09 -3.21
CA MET A 1 3.72 -2.33 -2.01
C MET A 1 4.05 -1.27 -0.96
N ASN A 2 3.15 -0.95 -0.04
CA ASN A 2 3.46 0.03 1.02
C ASN A 2 2.74 -0.36 2.32
N ILE A 3 3.45 -0.54 3.43
CA ILE A 3 2.88 -0.95 4.73
C ILE A 3 2.06 0.14 5.43
N PHE A 4 2.07 1.38 4.93
CA PHE A 4 1.51 2.58 5.53
C PHE A 4 1.75 2.62 7.04
N PHE A 5 2.97 3.00 7.43
CA PHE A 5 3.42 3.00 8.82
C PHE A 5 2.77 4.14 9.62
N LEU A 6 1.48 3.99 9.92
CA LEU A 6 0.64 5.04 10.52
C LEU A 6 0.84 5.17 12.04
N SER A 7 1.39 4.18 12.71
CA SER A 7 1.71 4.21 14.15
C SER A 7 2.83 3.23 14.44
N MET A 8 3.59 3.47 15.51
CA MET A 8 4.53 2.47 16.05
C MET A 8 3.81 1.22 16.59
N CYS A 9 2.55 1.35 17.02
CA CYS A 9 1.74 0.22 17.46
C CYS A 9 1.00 -0.40 16.25
N PRO A 10 1.27 -1.67 15.87
CA PRO A 10 0.65 -2.29 14.69
C PRO A 10 -0.89 -2.33 14.78
N LYS A 11 -1.43 -2.58 15.98
CA LYS A 11 -2.88 -2.60 16.22
C LYS A 11 -3.49 -1.22 15.99
N GLU A 12 -2.85 -0.16 16.47
CA GLU A 12 -3.32 1.21 16.23
C GLU A 12 -3.21 1.58 14.75
N ALA A 13 -2.09 1.24 14.10
CA ALA A 13 -1.92 1.43 12.67
C ALA A 13 -3.05 0.75 11.87
N ALA A 14 -3.40 -0.50 12.19
CA ALA A 14 -4.52 -1.20 11.56
C ALA A 14 -5.87 -0.48 11.78
N LYS A 15 -6.13 0.02 13.00
CA LYS A 15 -7.32 0.82 13.29
C LYS A 15 -7.37 2.10 12.43
N TRP A 16 -6.22 2.72 12.15
CA TRP A 16 -6.11 3.97 11.38
C TRP A 16 -6.11 3.78 9.86
N HIS A 17 -5.92 2.57 9.34
CA HIS A 17 -6.08 2.31 7.91
C HIS A 17 -7.53 2.52 7.48
N ALA A 18 -7.84 3.50 6.63
CA ALA A 18 -9.17 3.67 6.02
C ALA A 18 -9.77 2.37 5.43
N ASN A 19 -11.11 2.26 5.41
CA ASN A 19 -11.85 1.04 5.02
C ASN A 19 -11.42 0.46 3.67
N ILE A 20 -11.16 1.31 2.67
CA ILE A 20 -10.71 0.88 1.34
C ILE A 20 -9.36 0.17 1.35
N HIS A 21 -8.52 0.46 2.34
CA HIS A 21 -7.18 -0.12 2.45
C HIS A 21 -7.17 -1.41 3.24
N VAL A 22 -8.13 -1.67 4.14
CA VAL A 22 -8.14 -2.85 5.02
C VAL A 22 -7.92 -4.15 4.24
N VAL A 23 -8.72 -4.40 3.19
CA VAL A 23 -8.62 -5.63 2.39
C VAL A 23 -7.29 -5.70 1.63
N LYS A 24 -6.91 -4.61 0.97
CA LYS A 24 -5.72 -4.55 0.12
C LYS A 24 -4.44 -4.74 0.95
N MET A 25 -4.39 -4.12 2.13
CA MET A 25 -3.20 -4.12 2.97
C MET A 25 -2.91 -5.46 3.62
N ILE A 26 -3.92 -6.29 3.86
CA ILE A 26 -3.70 -7.67 4.32
C ILE A 26 -2.87 -8.46 3.28
N VAL A 27 -3.25 -8.37 2.00
CA VAL A 27 -2.58 -9.10 0.92
C VAL A 27 -1.18 -8.54 0.66
N GLU A 28 -1.04 -7.21 0.57
CA GLU A 28 0.28 -6.60 0.33
C GLU A 28 1.27 -6.89 1.47
N THR A 29 0.83 -6.84 2.73
CA THR A 29 1.68 -7.16 3.88
C THR A 29 2.13 -8.62 3.84
N ALA A 30 1.22 -9.56 3.57
CA ALA A 30 1.58 -10.98 3.47
C ALA A 30 2.55 -11.25 2.30
N GLN A 31 2.32 -10.65 1.12
CA GLN A 31 3.22 -10.77 -0.02
C GLN A 31 4.62 -10.21 0.29
N LEU A 32 4.69 -9.05 0.95
CA LEU A 32 5.96 -8.45 1.37
C LEU A 32 6.75 -9.38 2.30
N LEU A 33 6.08 -9.99 3.27
CA LEU A 33 6.71 -10.89 4.25
C LEU A 33 7.04 -12.27 3.66
N CYS A 34 6.26 -12.77 2.72
CA CYS A 34 6.61 -13.99 1.96
C CYS A 34 7.87 -13.77 1.10
N ASN A 35 8.07 -12.58 0.54
CA ASN A 35 9.30 -12.26 -0.19
C ASN A 35 10.55 -12.36 0.69
N VAL A 36 10.45 -12.09 2.00
CA VAL A 36 11.57 -12.30 2.94
C VAL A 36 12.00 -13.77 2.94
N HIS A 37 11.03 -14.68 2.93
CA HIS A 37 11.28 -16.13 2.89
C HIS A 37 11.82 -16.62 1.54
N HIS A 38 11.31 -16.09 0.43
CA HIS A 38 11.87 -16.40 -0.90
C HIS A 38 13.32 -15.90 -1.05
N ARG A 39 13.67 -14.81 -0.36
CA ARG A 39 14.98 -14.16 -0.43
C ARG A 39 15.80 -14.31 0.86
N GLN A 40 15.66 -15.43 1.56
CA GLN A 40 16.41 -15.68 2.80
C GLN A 40 17.93 -15.47 2.63
N ARG A 41 18.49 -15.83 1.47
CA ARG A 41 19.92 -15.66 1.19
C ARG A 41 20.37 -14.20 1.05
N GLU A 42 19.45 -13.28 0.83
CA GLU A 42 19.74 -11.84 0.71
C GLU A 42 19.68 -11.12 2.07
N HIS A 43 18.88 -11.65 3.01
CA HIS A 43 18.45 -10.87 4.19
C HIS A 43 18.55 -11.61 5.52
N CYS A 44 18.65 -12.94 5.50
CA CYS A 44 18.54 -13.79 6.68
C CYS A 44 19.85 -14.54 6.96
N LEU A 45 19.99 -14.98 8.21
CA LEU A 45 21.12 -15.82 8.64
C LEU A 45 20.88 -17.30 8.32
N PRO A 46 21.95 -18.08 8.08
CA PRO A 46 21.83 -19.53 7.93
C PRO A 46 21.39 -20.25 9.24
N PRO A 47 20.91 -21.50 9.15
CA PRO A 47 20.71 -22.28 7.93
C PRO A 47 19.49 -21.77 7.15
N TYR A 48 19.63 -21.71 5.82
CA TYR A 48 18.52 -21.40 4.93
C TYR A 48 17.58 -22.60 4.85
N GLN A 49 16.28 -22.35 4.89
CA GLN A 49 15.28 -23.41 4.94
C GLN A 49 14.54 -23.48 3.61
N SER A 50 14.38 -24.70 3.07
CA SER A 50 13.46 -24.93 1.96
C SER A 50 12.06 -25.08 2.54
N LEU A 51 11.34 -23.96 2.60
CA LEU A 51 9.98 -23.89 3.12
C LEU A 51 8.98 -23.81 1.96
N ASP A 52 7.80 -24.41 2.13
CA ASP A 52 6.66 -24.18 1.25
C ASP A 52 6.01 -22.82 1.60
N VAL A 53 6.58 -21.75 1.04
CA VAL A 53 6.14 -20.37 1.32
C VAL A 53 4.76 -20.14 0.69
N PRO A 54 3.71 -19.79 1.47
CA PRO A 54 2.33 -19.86 0.99
C PRO A 54 1.99 -18.97 -0.21
N TYR A 55 2.63 -17.82 -0.32
CA TYR A 55 2.52 -16.94 -1.49
C TYR A 55 3.79 -16.99 -2.32
N ARG A 56 3.63 -17.04 -3.64
CA ARG A 56 4.73 -16.86 -4.60
C ARG A 56 5.39 -15.50 -4.42
N GLU A 57 6.65 -15.43 -4.83
CA GLU A 57 7.40 -14.17 -4.83
C GLU A 57 6.68 -13.09 -5.65
N SER A 58 6.53 -11.91 -5.06
CA SER A 58 5.86 -10.76 -5.68
C SER A 58 6.88 -9.72 -6.15
N ALA A 59 6.89 -9.43 -7.46
CA ALA A 59 7.74 -8.38 -8.03
C ALA A 59 7.46 -6.98 -7.44
N ALA A 60 6.24 -6.74 -6.93
CA ALA A 60 5.85 -5.48 -6.31
C ALA A 60 6.55 -5.21 -4.96
N GLY A 61 7.24 -6.22 -4.40
CA GLY A 61 8.06 -6.15 -3.19
C GLY A 61 9.54 -6.28 -3.53
N HIS A 62 10.01 -5.53 -4.51
CA HIS A 62 11.41 -5.57 -4.95
C HIS A 62 12.37 -5.11 -3.84
N ARG A 63 13.61 -5.60 -3.86
CA ARG A 63 14.66 -5.37 -2.83
C ARG A 63 14.94 -3.90 -2.47
N LYS A 64 14.71 -2.96 -3.40
CA LYS A 64 14.92 -1.52 -3.20
C LYS A 64 13.70 -0.78 -2.63
N LEU A 65 12.57 -1.46 -2.48
CA LEU A 65 11.36 -0.84 -1.95
C LEU A 65 11.59 -0.54 -0.46
N GLY A 66 11.40 0.71 -0.03
CA GLY A 66 11.69 1.13 1.35
C GLY A 66 11.03 0.26 2.44
N SER A 67 9.79 -0.19 2.21
CA SER A 67 9.13 -1.13 3.12
C SER A 67 9.75 -2.53 3.12
N MET A 68 10.24 -3.01 1.97
CA MET A 68 10.98 -4.28 1.87
C MET A 68 12.30 -4.18 2.63
N VAL A 69 13.06 -3.09 2.42
CA VAL A 69 14.30 -2.83 3.14
C VAL A 69 14.05 -2.90 4.64
N TRP A 70 13.07 -2.13 5.14
CA TRP A 70 12.80 -2.06 6.57
C TRP A 70 12.40 -3.40 7.20
N VAL A 71 11.48 -4.18 6.59
CA VAL A 71 11.07 -5.48 7.16
C VAL A 71 12.20 -6.52 7.18
N THR A 72 13.28 -6.28 6.42
CA THR A 72 14.47 -7.16 6.36
C THR A 72 15.62 -6.72 7.28
N GLU A 73 15.54 -5.57 7.94
CA GLU A 73 16.64 -5.12 8.81
C GLU A 73 16.68 -5.83 10.16
N SER A 74 15.53 -6.34 10.62
CA SER A 74 15.44 -7.01 11.92
C SER A 74 14.22 -7.92 12.03
N LEU A 75 14.32 -8.89 12.94
CA LEU A 75 13.18 -9.72 13.33
C LEU A 75 12.07 -8.88 13.96
N GLY A 76 12.42 -7.80 14.67
CA GLY A 76 11.43 -6.88 15.24
C GLY A 76 10.57 -6.21 14.17
N ASN A 77 11.17 -5.78 13.06
CA ASN A 77 10.44 -5.15 11.95
C ASN A 77 9.57 -6.17 11.20
N TYR A 78 10.12 -7.36 10.95
CA TYR A 78 9.35 -8.47 10.37
C TYR A 78 8.11 -8.79 11.22
N ARG A 79 8.30 -8.98 12.53
CA ARG A 79 7.22 -9.21 13.50
C ARG A 79 6.22 -8.05 13.52
N TRP A 80 6.67 -6.81 13.41
CA TRP A 80 5.77 -5.65 13.31
C TRP A 80 4.87 -5.78 12.07
N GLY A 81 5.42 -6.17 10.92
CA GLY A 81 4.65 -6.42 9.70
C GLY A 81 3.62 -7.54 9.88
N VAL A 82 4.03 -8.66 10.47
CA VAL A 82 3.11 -9.79 10.79
C VAL A 82 1.97 -9.31 11.70
N GLN A 83 2.29 -8.57 12.76
CA GLN A 83 1.31 -8.04 13.71
C GLN A 83 0.35 -7.04 13.05
N LEU A 84 0.84 -6.18 12.15
CA LEU A 84 -0.01 -5.28 11.37
C LEU A 84 -0.98 -6.08 10.50
N GLY A 85 -0.47 -7.08 9.75
CA GLY A 85 -1.30 -7.91 8.89
C GLY A 85 -2.39 -8.65 9.65
N LEU A 86 -2.06 -9.25 10.80
CA LEU A 86 -3.04 -9.94 11.65
C LEU A 86 -4.06 -8.96 12.24
N ALA A 87 -3.62 -7.78 12.71
CA ALA A 87 -4.54 -6.76 13.21
C ALA A 87 -5.48 -6.21 12.11
N LEU A 88 -5.03 -6.14 10.86
CA LEU A 88 -5.89 -5.82 9.72
C LEU A 88 -6.88 -6.95 9.41
N CYS A 89 -6.49 -8.22 9.58
CA CYS A 89 -7.42 -9.35 9.51
C CYS A 89 -8.51 -9.23 10.58
N ASP A 90 -8.17 -8.86 11.82
CA ASP A 90 -9.16 -8.62 12.88
C ASP A 90 -10.17 -7.53 12.49
N GLU A 91 -9.68 -6.41 11.94
CA GLU A 91 -10.53 -5.35 11.40
C GLU A 91 -11.46 -5.88 10.30
N TYR A 92 -10.94 -6.63 9.33
CA TYR A 92 -11.75 -7.24 8.26
C TYR A 92 -12.81 -8.20 8.81
N ASN A 93 -12.41 -9.11 9.70
CA ASN A 93 -13.26 -10.15 10.27
C ASN A 93 -14.40 -9.56 11.12
N SER A 94 -14.15 -8.41 11.76
CA SER A 94 -15.20 -7.64 12.47
C SER A 94 -16.27 -7.05 11.57
N GLY A 95 -16.05 -7.05 10.25
CA GLY A 95 -16.97 -6.53 9.26
C GLY A 95 -16.48 -5.33 8.47
N ARG A 96 -15.25 -4.85 8.72
CA ARG A 96 -14.76 -3.59 8.16
C ARG A 96 -14.13 -3.77 6.79
N GLY A 97 -14.52 -2.91 5.85
CA GLY A 97 -13.95 -2.90 4.49
C GLY A 97 -14.33 -4.14 3.65
N ARG A 98 -15.11 -5.07 4.19
CA ARG A 98 -15.61 -6.25 3.47
C ARG A 98 -16.78 -5.89 2.56
N ALA A 99 -16.95 -6.64 1.47
CA ALA A 99 -18.13 -6.55 0.62
C ALA A 99 -19.40 -6.98 1.39
N ALA A 100 -20.54 -6.40 1.04
CA ALA A 100 -21.83 -6.74 1.65
C ALA A 100 -22.10 -8.25 1.58
N GLY A 101 -22.63 -8.81 2.67
CA GLY A 101 -22.94 -10.24 2.78
C GLY A 101 -21.75 -11.17 3.02
N LYS A 102 -20.49 -10.70 2.93
CA LYS A 102 -19.34 -11.54 3.31
C LYS A 102 -19.23 -11.65 4.83
N THR A 103 -19.06 -12.87 5.34
CA THR A 103 -18.89 -13.15 6.77
C THR A 103 -17.67 -14.02 7.08
N SER A 104 -17.11 -14.69 6.07
CA SER A 104 -15.91 -15.53 6.22
C SER A 104 -14.68 -14.70 6.57
N ALA A 105 -13.77 -15.29 7.35
CA ALA A 105 -12.49 -14.68 7.64
C ALA A 105 -11.65 -14.44 6.36
N HIS A 106 -10.75 -13.47 6.40
CA HIS A 106 -9.86 -13.19 5.26
C HIS A 106 -8.91 -14.38 5.03
N LYS A 107 -8.90 -14.98 3.83
CA LYS A 107 -8.09 -16.17 3.53
C LYS A 107 -6.60 -16.00 3.84
N THR A 108 -6.06 -14.80 3.61
CA THR A 108 -4.65 -14.44 3.90
C THR A 108 -4.30 -14.47 5.39
N GLN A 109 -5.27 -14.52 6.31
CA GLN A 109 -4.98 -14.67 7.73
C GLN A 109 -4.13 -15.93 7.99
N LYS A 110 -4.45 -17.05 7.34
CA LYS A 110 -3.67 -18.30 7.45
C LYS A 110 -2.23 -18.12 6.97
N VAL A 111 -2.00 -17.27 5.97
CA VAL A 111 -0.64 -16.96 5.48
C VAL A 111 0.12 -16.14 6.52
N LEU A 112 -0.53 -15.17 7.15
CA LEU A 112 0.07 -14.35 8.21
C LEU A 112 0.35 -15.16 9.49
N GLU A 113 -0.51 -16.11 9.83
CA GLU A 113 -0.28 -17.09 10.90
C GLU A 113 0.91 -17.99 10.56
N TRP A 114 1.00 -18.49 9.32
CA TRP A 114 2.18 -19.22 8.86
C TRP A 114 3.46 -18.38 8.99
N LEU A 115 3.42 -17.10 8.58
CA LEU A 115 4.56 -16.18 8.69
C LEU A 115 4.97 -15.91 10.16
N ARG A 116 3.99 -15.85 11.07
CA ARG A 116 4.24 -15.75 12.52
C ARG A 116 4.94 -17.01 13.04
N ASP A 117 4.51 -18.18 12.59
CA ASP A 117 4.97 -19.47 13.11
C ASP A 117 6.27 -19.93 12.44
N ASN A 118 6.63 -19.34 11.31
CA ASN A 118 7.86 -19.60 10.55
C ASN A 118 8.70 -18.32 10.48
N GLU A 119 9.27 -17.90 11.60
CA GLU A 119 10.10 -16.69 11.62
C GLU A 119 11.45 -16.93 10.93
N PRO A 120 11.88 -16.00 10.05
CA PRO A 120 13.23 -16.02 9.52
C PRO A 120 14.27 -15.64 10.57
N ARG A 121 15.53 -16.01 10.35
CA ARG A 121 16.64 -15.65 11.24
C ARG A 121 17.25 -14.32 10.80
N PHE A 122 17.32 -13.36 11.69
CA PHE A 122 17.99 -12.08 11.46
C PHE A 122 19.12 -11.87 12.47
N GLU A 123 20.12 -11.07 12.08
CA GLU A 123 21.18 -10.61 12.97
C GLU A 123 20.61 -9.72 14.09
N CYS A 124 19.75 -8.77 13.73
CA CYS A 124 19.09 -7.89 14.70
C CYS A 124 17.73 -8.47 15.11
N SER A 125 17.54 -8.69 16.41
CA SER A 125 16.25 -9.16 16.96
C SER A 125 15.31 -8.02 17.37
N ARG A 126 15.84 -6.82 17.63
CA ARG A 126 15.09 -5.66 18.13
C ARG A 126 14.39 -4.92 17.00
N LEU A 127 13.26 -4.28 17.29
CA LEU A 127 12.60 -3.35 16.37
C LEU A 127 13.54 -2.18 16.08
N THR A 128 13.75 -1.86 14.79
CA THR A 128 14.54 -0.69 14.37
C THR A 128 13.60 0.44 13.91
N PRO A 129 14.00 1.71 14.08
CA PRO A 129 13.16 2.83 13.67
C PRO A 129 12.97 2.87 12.14
N VAL A 130 11.80 3.34 11.71
CA VAL A 130 11.59 3.72 10.31
C VAL A 130 12.35 5.02 10.04
N THR A 131 13.21 5.05 9.02
CA THR A 131 14.00 6.21 8.62
C THR A 131 13.58 6.68 7.22
N ALA A 132 14.16 7.78 6.72
CA ALA A 132 13.86 8.31 5.38
C ALA A 132 14.07 7.28 4.25
N ALA A 133 15.04 6.37 4.39
CA ALA A 133 15.31 5.31 3.42
C ALA A 133 14.17 4.26 3.33
N HIS A 134 13.37 4.14 4.39
CA HIS A 134 12.26 3.19 4.50
C HIS A 134 10.93 3.75 3.96
N LEU A 135 10.86 5.07 3.72
CA LEU A 135 9.62 5.74 3.32
C LEU A 135 9.29 5.42 1.85
N ALA A 136 8.30 4.54 1.65
CA ALA A 136 7.80 4.13 0.33
C ALA A 136 6.80 5.15 -0.25
N MET A 137 7.21 6.41 -0.36
CA MET A 137 6.38 7.56 -0.77
C MET A 137 7.18 8.56 -1.64
N PRO A 138 6.51 9.48 -2.36
CA PRO A 138 7.18 10.56 -3.09
C PRO A 138 8.02 11.47 -2.18
N ASP A 139 9.09 12.04 -2.73
CA ASP A 139 10.08 12.82 -1.95
C ASP A 139 9.50 14.02 -1.22
N GLN A 140 8.45 14.66 -1.78
CA GLN A 140 7.78 15.80 -1.15
C GLN A 140 7.20 15.50 0.25
N PHE A 141 6.96 14.23 0.59
CA PHE A 141 6.46 13.82 1.90
C PHE A 141 7.55 13.40 2.88
N LYS A 142 8.81 13.24 2.43
CA LYS A 142 9.90 12.69 3.24
C LYS A 142 10.53 13.70 4.21
N ASN A 143 10.13 14.97 4.13
CA ASN A 143 10.68 16.07 4.94
C ASN A 143 9.91 16.32 6.26
N ALA A 144 9.05 15.38 6.69
CA ALA A 144 8.35 15.50 7.97
C ALA A 144 9.30 15.25 9.14
N ALA A 145 8.93 15.71 10.35
CA ALA A 145 9.79 15.58 11.52
C ALA A 145 9.91 14.13 11.98
N THR A 146 8.88 13.31 11.77
CA THR A 146 8.92 11.87 12.03
C THR A 146 8.44 11.05 10.84
N SER A 147 8.87 9.79 10.75
CA SER A 147 8.40 8.84 9.74
C SER A 147 6.89 8.60 9.81
N VAL A 148 6.31 8.62 11.02
CA VAL A 148 4.86 8.49 11.22
C VAL A 148 4.12 9.69 10.63
N GLU A 149 4.59 10.90 10.89
CA GLU A 149 4.02 12.13 10.30
C GLU A 149 4.16 12.16 8.78
N ALA A 150 5.31 11.72 8.24
CA ALA A 150 5.50 11.58 6.79
C ALA A 150 4.42 10.65 6.19
N TYR A 151 4.17 9.52 6.84
CA TYR A 151 3.10 8.61 6.45
C TYR A 151 1.70 9.21 6.63
N HIS A 152 1.44 9.99 7.66
CA HIS A 152 0.15 10.68 7.85
C HIS A 152 -0.12 11.67 6.70
N GLU A 153 0.84 12.53 6.36
CA GLU A 153 0.71 13.49 5.26
C GLU A 153 0.56 12.76 3.91
N TYR A 154 1.36 11.71 3.66
CA TYR A 154 1.22 10.89 2.45
C TYR A 154 -0.13 10.17 2.38
N TYR A 155 -0.59 9.59 3.48
CA TYR A 155 -1.89 8.90 3.53
C TYR A 155 -3.05 9.89 3.37
N TYR A 156 -2.93 11.08 3.96
CA TYR A 156 -3.89 12.17 3.82
C TYR A 156 -4.01 12.63 2.37
N SER A 157 -2.90 12.68 1.61
CA SER A 157 -2.93 13.01 0.17
C SER A 157 -3.81 12.07 -0.66
N LYS A 158 -4.01 10.81 -0.21
CA LYS A 158 -4.81 9.81 -0.95
C LYS A 158 -6.27 10.20 -1.10
N ARG A 159 -6.82 11.04 -0.21
CA ARG A 159 -8.20 11.54 -0.28
C ARG A 159 -8.57 12.19 -1.63
N LEU A 160 -7.57 12.69 -2.36
CA LEU A 160 -7.75 13.28 -3.69
C LEU A 160 -8.10 12.25 -4.77
N THR A 161 -7.82 10.97 -4.52
CA THR A 161 -7.91 9.88 -5.52
C THR A 161 -8.81 8.73 -5.07
N MET A 162 -9.14 8.65 -3.79
CA MET A 162 -9.94 7.56 -3.24
C MET A 162 -10.70 7.98 -1.98
N PRO A 163 -11.85 7.34 -1.68
CA PRO A 163 -12.62 7.64 -0.48
C PRO A 163 -11.89 7.15 0.77
N MET A 164 -11.60 8.10 1.66
CA MET A 164 -10.91 7.86 2.92
C MET A 164 -11.94 7.88 4.05
N CYS A 165 -12.47 6.70 4.38
CA CYS A 165 -13.54 6.54 5.36
C CYS A 165 -13.15 5.55 6.46
N TRP A 166 -13.69 5.78 7.65
CA TRP A 166 -13.54 4.93 8.83
C TRP A 166 -14.93 4.62 9.40
N PRO A 167 -15.06 3.61 10.28
CA PRO A 167 -16.29 3.45 11.04
C PRO A 167 -16.60 4.72 11.86
N PRO A 168 -17.89 4.97 12.19
CA PRO A 168 -18.28 6.13 12.99
C PRO A 168 -17.44 6.27 14.26
N GLY A 169 -16.98 7.50 14.55
CA GLY A 169 -16.13 7.80 15.70
C GLY A 169 -14.66 7.36 15.59
N ARG A 170 -14.29 6.55 14.59
CA ARG A 170 -12.94 5.98 14.47
C ARG A 170 -11.99 6.73 13.54
N THR A 171 -12.40 7.87 12.98
CA THR A 171 -11.48 8.73 12.22
C THR A 171 -10.29 9.11 13.11
N PRO A 172 -9.03 8.92 12.66
CA PRO A 172 -7.86 9.23 13.47
C PRO A 172 -7.77 10.72 13.82
N SER A 173 -7.26 11.03 15.01
CA SER A 173 -7.08 12.43 15.46
C SER A 173 -6.14 13.20 14.54
N TRP A 174 -5.04 12.60 14.11
CA TRP A 174 -4.09 13.19 13.16
C TRP A 174 -4.74 13.51 11.81
N TRP A 175 -5.69 12.69 11.35
CA TRP A 175 -6.43 12.96 10.12
C TRP A 175 -7.27 14.23 10.25
N ARG A 176 -8.04 14.35 11.35
CA ARG A 176 -8.84 15.55 11.63
C ARG A 176 -7.96 16.80 11.78
N ALA A 177 -6.80 16.66 12.42
CA ALA A 177 -5.85 17.76 12.54
C ALA A 177 -5.37 18.26 11.16
N LEU A 178 -5.08 17.35 10.22
CA LEU A 178 -4.73 17.70 8.85
C LEU A 178 -5.91 18.32 8.08
N GLU A 179 -7.15 17.86 8.30
CA GLU A 179 -8.34 18.50 7.73
C GLU A 179 -8.47 19.96 8.17
N ILE A 180 -8.27 20.25 9.45
CA ILE A 180 -8.32 21.60 9.99
C ILE A 180 -7.18 22.45 9.42
N LYS A 181 -5.93 21.93 9.44
CA LYS A 181 -4.74 22.61 8.91
C LYS A 181 -4.93 23.03 7.45
N HIS A 182 -5.45 22.13 6.62
CA HIS A 182 -5.66 22.39 5.20
C HIS A 182 -6.87 23.28 4.90
N LYS A 183 -7.93 23.24 5.72
CA LYS A 183 -9.05 24.20 5.62
C LYS A 183 -8.61 25.62 5.99
N ALA A 184 -7.94 25.79 7.13
CA ALA A 184 -7.41 27.08 7.54
C ALA A 184 -6.43 27.68 6.51
N SER A 185 -5.63 26.84 5.84
CA SER A 185 -4.75 27.30 4.77
C SER A 185 -5.51 27.74 3.52
N ALA A 186 -6.67 27.13 3.21
CA ALA A 186 -7.51 27.53 2.10
C ALA A 186 -8.25 28.84 2.42
N ASP A 187 -8.84 28.92 3.62
CA ASP A 187 -9.58 30.10 4.09
C ASP A 187 -8.65 31.32 4.27
N GLY A 188 -7.41 31.10 4.75
CA GLY A 188 -6.40 32.15 4.86
C GLY A 188 -5.87 32.67 3.52
N VAL A 189 -5.88 31.82 2.47
CA VAL A 189 -5.56 32.26 1.10
C VAL A 189 -6.69 33.12 0.54
N ASP A 190 -7.95 32.81 0.87
CA ASP A 190 -9.08 33.64 0.49
C ASP A 190 -9.09 34.97 1.24
N ASP A 191 -8.74 35.00 2.53
CA ASP A 191 -8.60 36.24 3.30
C ASP A 191 -7.45 37.13 2.78
N VAL A 192 -6.31 36.53 2.43
CA VAL A 192 -5.20 37.27 1.80
C VAL A 192 -5.59 37.78 0.41
N LYS A 193 -6.30 36.99 -0.40
CA LYS A 193 -6.82 37.44 -1.70
C LYS A 193 -7.88 38.53 -1.57
N VAL A 194 -8.78 38.44 -0.58
CA VAL A 194 -9.78 39.48 -0.28
C VAL A 194 -9.09 40.77 0.14
N ARG A 195 -8.05 40.69 0.98
CA ARG A 195 -7.25 41.84 1.41
C ARG A 195 -6.36 42.44 0.32
N LEU A 196 -5.96 41.64 -0.68
CA LEU A 196 -5.27 42.11 -1.88
C LEU A 196 -6.26 42.69 -2.92
N ARG A 197 -7.48 42.13 -3.04
CA ARG A 197 -8.57 42.66 -3.88
C ARG A 197 -9.14 43.98 -3.35
N SER A 198 -9.17 44.20 -2.04
CA SER A 198 -9.60 45.48 -1.46
C SER A 198 -8.59 46.62 -1.69
N LYS A 199 -7.44 46.34 -2.33
CA LYS A 199 -6.42 47.34 -2.68
C LYS A 199 -6.26 47.55 -4.19
N THR A 200 -7.12 46.98 -5.02
CA THR A 200 -7.03 47.15 -6.49
C THR A 200 -8.38 47.50 -7.09
N SER A 201 -8.49 48.73 -7.61
CA SER A 201 -9.59 49.20 -8.44
C SER A 201 -9.66 48.37 -9.75
N PRO A 202 -10.85 48.16 -10.34
CA PRO A 202 -11.04 47.19 -11.40
C PRO A 202 -10.64 47.75 -12.77
N SER A 203 -9.82 47.00 -13.51
CA SER A 203 -9.70 47.10 -14.97
C SER A 203 -9.75 45.71 -15.61
N GLN A 204 -10.10 45.70 -16.89
CA GLN A 204 -10.93 44.73 -17.60
C GLN A 204 -10.28 43.40 -18.03
N LEU A 205 -11.15 42.39 -18.21
CA LEU A 205 -11.23 41.34 -19.25
C LEU A 205 -9.93 40.72 -19.83
N ASP A 206 -9.83 39.38 -19.82
CA ASP A 206 -10.12 38.54 -21.00
C ASP A 206 -10.07 37.03 -20.67
N SER A 207 -10.85 36.28 -21.43
CA SER A 207 -11.19 34.86 -21.40
C SER A 207 -10.20 33.97 -22.17
N GLY A 208 -9.99 32.72 -21.74
CA GLY A 208 -9.06 31.83 -22.48
C GLY A 208 -8.79 30.42 -21.95
N ARG A 209 -9.83 29.57 -21.83
CA ARG A 209 -9.88 28.12 -22.12
C ARG A 209 -8.71 27.18 -21.70
N LEU A 210 -9.01 26.30 -20.73
CA LEU A 210 -8.18 25.19 -20.23
C LEU A 210 -8.97 23.87 -20.35
N VAL A 211 -8.61 22.93 -21.23
CA VAL A 211 -8.94 21.48 -21.07
C VAL A 211 -8.03 20.60 -21.95
N LYS A 212 -7.39 19.60 -21.31
CA LYS A 212 -7.10 18.19 -21.74
C LYS A 212 -5.85 17.73 -20.95
N ARG A 213 -5.71 16.53 -20.38
CA ARG A 213 -6.48 15.28 -20.27
C ARG A 213 -5.79 14.48 -19.15
N ALA A 214 -6.54 13.95 -18.18
CA ALA A 214 -6.07 12.89 -17.29
C ALA A 214 -6.91 11.63 -17.56
N ARG A 215 -6.33 10.65 -18.25
CA ARG A 215 -6.95 9.34 -18.53
C ARG A 215 -5.93 8.25 -18.22
N THR A 216 -5.98 7.73 -16.99
CA THR A 216 -5.58 6.36 -16.63
C THR A 216 -5.81 6.15 -15.13
N GLN A 217 -7.05 5.84 -14.73
CA GLN A 217 -7.37 5.17 -13.45
C GLN A 217 -8.86 4.81 -13.29
N THR A 218 -9.71 5.12 -14.28
CA THR A 218 -11.16 4.82 -14.25
C THR A 218 -11.49 3.32 -14.36
N TRP A 219 -10.53 2.46 -14.69
CA TRP A 219 -10.78 1.02 -14.86
C TRP A 219 -10.91 0.23 -13.54
N TRP A 220 -10.40 0.76 -12.43
CA TRP A 220 -10.47 0.06 -11.13
C TRP A 220 -11.84 0.21 -10.44
N LEU A 221 -12.48 1.37 -10.59
CA LEU A 221 -13.79 1.64 -9.99
C LEU A 221 -14.93 0.85 -10.66
N LEU A 222 -14.82 0.54 -11.96
CA LEU A 222 -15.85 -0.19 -12.69
C LEU A 222 -15.91 -1.69 -12.34
N LYS A 223 -14.79 -2.29 -11.89
CA LYS A 223 -14.73 -3.70 -11.49
C LYS A 223 -15.35 -3.97 -10.10
N ILE A 224 -15.42 -2.97 -9.22
CA ILE A 224 -16.05 -3.13 -7.91
C ILE A 224 -17.58 -3.04 -8.00
N ALA A 225 -18.11 -2.33 -9.01
CA ALA A 225 -19.55 -2.14 -9.17
C ALA A 225 -20.30 -3.32 -9.82
N THR A 226 -19.61 -4.23 -10.52
CA THR A 226 -20.28 -5.22 -11.39
C THR A 226 -20.24 -6.68 -10.91
N GLY A 227 -19.69 -6.97 -9.73
CA GLY A 227 -19.95 -8.23 -9.02
C GLY A 227 -19.66 -9.55 -9.77
N ARG A 228 -18.86 -9.56 -10.84
CA ARG A 228 -18.46 -10.79 -11.54
C ARG A 228 -17.04 -11.18 -11.14
N HIS A 229 -16.94 -12.28 -10.39
CA HIS A 229 -15.70 -13.02 -10.20
C HIS A 229 -15.88 -14.40 -10.82
N ASP A 230 -15.58 -14.50 -12.11
CA ASP A 230 -15.16 -15.77 -12.71
C ASP A 230 -14.00 -15.44 -13.64
N ILE A 231 -12.81 -15.86 -13.24
CA ILE A 231 -11.71 -16.11 -14.17
C ILE A 231 -11.08 -17.42 -13.67
N ASP A 232 -11.57 -18.49 -14.27
CA ASP A 232 -10.82 -19.71 -14.48
C ASP A 232 -9.64 -19.35 -15.41
N ILE A 233 -8.42 -19.72 -15.03
CA ILE A 233 -7.23 -19.56 -15.89
C ILE A 233 -6.78 -20.97 -16.24
N THR A 234 -7.44 -21.57 -17.22
CA THR A 234 -6.85 -22.64 -18.01
C THR A 234 -5.97 -22.02 -19.09
N GLU A 235 -4.79 -22.59 -19.26
CA GLU A 235 -3.77 -22.28 -20.24
C GLU A 235 -4.33 -22.31 -21.67
N ASP A 236 -3.91 -21.37 -22.51
CA ASP A 236 -3.85 -21.57 -23.95
C ASP A 236 -2.58 -20.90 -24.49
N ALA A 237 -1.61 -21.74 -24.81
CA ALA A 237 -0.44 -21.40 -25.61
C ALA A 237 -0.78 -21.60 -27.09
N PRO A 238 -0.41 -20.68 -28.01
CA PRO A 238 -0.47 -21.00 -29.43
C PRO A 238 0.79 -21.76 -29.84
N LEU A 239 0.60 -23.05 -30.16
CA LEU A 239 1.43 -23.79 -31.10
C LEU A 239 1.34 -23.11 -32.48
N SER A 240 2.49 -22.74 -33.04
CA SER A 240 2.61 -22.48 -34.48
C SER A 240 3.66 -23.44 -35.04
N SER A 241 3.16 -24.53 -35.60
CA SER A 241 3.86 -25.38 -36.54
C SER A 241 3.94 -24.67 -37.89
N ASP A 242 5.15 -24.47 -38.42
CA ASP A 242 5.35 -24.41 -39.86
C ASP A 242 6.52 -25.31 -40.23
N VAL A 243 6.16 -26.44 -40.85
CA VAL A 243 7.03 -27.39 -41.53
C VAL A 243 6.91 -27.10 -43.03
N ARG A 244 8.05 -26.95 -43.70
CA ARG A 244 8.34 -27.21 -45.13
C ARG A 244 9.79 -26.75 -45.38
N HIS A 245 10.70 -27.40 -46.10
CA HIS A 245 10.93 -28.75 -46.63
C HIS A 245 12.39 -28.69 -47.18
N LEU A 246 13.18 -29.78 -47.05
CA LEU A 246 14.16 -30.35 -48.02
C LEU A 246 15.26 -29.41 -48.61
N HIS A 247 16.57 -29.69 -48.75
CA HIS A 247 17.40 -30.91 -48.72
C HIS A 247 18.91 -30.49 -48.83
N PRO A 248 19.91 -31.39 -49.09
CA PRO A 248 21.14 -31.53 -48.29
C PRO A 248 22.43 -31.02 -48.97
N HIS A 249 23.57 -31.09 -48.27
CA HIS A 249 24.97 -31.36 -48.71
C HIS A 249 25.85 -31.04 -47.49
N GLY A 250 26.82 -31.81 -47.00
CA GLY A 250 27.63 -32.89 -47.55
C GLY A 250 29.05 -32.69 -47.00
N ALA A 251 29.67 -33.78 -46.52
CA ALA A 251 31.03 -33.93 -45.96
C ALA A 251 31.26 -33.40 -44.53
#